data_AF-A0A7J9T2A7-F1
#
_entry.id   AF-A0A7J9T2A7-F1
#
_cell.length_a   1.000
_cell.length_b   1.000
_cell.length_c   1.000
_cell.angle_alpha   90.00
_cell.angle_beta   90.00
_cell.angle_gamma   90.00
#
_symmetry.space_group_name_H-M   'P 1'
#
loop_
_entity.id
_entity.type
_entity.pdbx_description
1 polymer ?
#
loop_
_entity_poly.entity_id
_entity_poly.type
_entity_poly.pdbx_seq_one_letter_code
_entity_poly.pdbx_strand_id
1 'polypeptide(L)'
;MKNLDFFADAGNVKFRSAYRDSMYHVIREKDNYRLFTKDNSGITGLFNTAFSIGYHFDEQKQIDKNNAINHVNLVSIDRSVKELMVLLVLKRKPEINNPKDLWTEVEMYAEYGIQVMFNSFKGNGDKLVINSILETN
;
A
#
# COMPACT_ATOMS: atom_id res chain seq x y z
N MET A 1 21.29 -1.63 -10.94
CA MET A 1 21.34 -1.34 -9.48
C MET A 1 21.79 -2.61 -8.78
N LYS A 2 22.93 -2.59 -8.07
CA LYS A 2 23.31 -3.74 -7.23
C LYS A 2 22.22 -3.91 -6.16
N ASN A 3 21.77 -5.15 -5.93
CA ASN A 3 20.89 -5.58 -4.84
C ASN A 3 19.35 -5.40 -5.00
N LEU A 4 18.79 -5.24 -6.21
CA LEU A 4 17.33 -5.27 -6.40
C LEU A 4 16.71 -6.58 -5.87
N ASP A 5 17.31 -7.72 -6.22
CA ASP A 5 16.91 -9.04 -5.75
C ASP A 5 17.00 -9.15 -4.22
N PHE A 6 18.04 -8.55 -3.62
CA PHE A 6 18.22 -8.52 -2.17
C PHE A 6 17.10 -7.78 -1.43
N PHE A 7 16.53 -6.73 -2.03
CA PHE A 7 15.37 -6.03 -1.48
C PHE A 7 14.04 -6.74 -1.79
N ALA A 8 13.88 -7.22 -3.03
CA ALA A 8 12.65 -7.85 -3.51
C ALA A 8 12.41 -9.27 -2.94
N ASP A 9 13.48 -9.97 -2.60
CA ASP A 9 13.47 -11.32 -2.03
C ASP A 9 13.73 -11.34 -0.52
N ALA A 10 13.75 -10.16 0.13
CA ALA A 10 13.71 -10.07 1.59
C ALA A 10 12.42 -10.73 2.09
N GLY A 11 12.52 -11.96 2.60
CA GLY A 11 11.39 -12.83 2.91
C GLY A 11 10.35 -12.26 3.88
N ASN A 12 9.25 -12.99 4.09
CA ASN A 12 8.06 -12.72 4.92
C ASN A 12 8.15 -11.52 5.90
N VAL A 13 8.06 -10.29 5.39
CA VAL A 13 7.75 -9.13 6.24
C VAL A 13 6.24 -9.17 6.51
N LYS A 14 5.86 -9.22 7.79
CA LYS A 14 4.47 -9.29 8.24
C LYS A 14 4.06 -7.95 8.82
N PHE A 15 3.05 -7.35 8.21
CA PHE A 15 2.60 -5.99 8.47
C PHE A 15 1.42 -5.95 9.44
N ARG A 16 1.21 -4.80 10.13
CA ARG A 16 0.55 -4.81 11.44
C ARG A 16 -0.21 -3.49 11.88
N SER A 17 -1.58 -3.41 11.85
CA SER A 17 -2.49 -2.62 12.78
C SER A 17 -4.02 -3.00 12.71
N ALA A 18 -4.88 -2.68 13.71
CA ALA A 18 -6.34 -3.03 13.81
C ALA A 18 -7.26 -1.88 13.45
N TYR A 19 -6.80 -0.63 13.54
CA TYR A 19 -7.52 0.51 12.97
C TYR A 19 -7.68 0.33 11.45
N ARG A 20 -6.77 -0.43 10.84
CA ARG A 20 -6.78 -0.83 9.45
C ARG A 20 -7.89 -1.82 9.13
N ASP A 21 -8.10 -2.87 9.91
CA ASP A 21 -9.09 -3.90 9.58
C ASP A 21 -10.48 -3.31 9.33
N SER A 22 -10.94 -2.39 10.18
CA SER A 22 -12.22 -1.70 9.97
C SER A 22 -12.23 -0.83 8.71
N MET A 23 -11.15 -0.10 8.43
CA MET A 23 -11.02 0.71 7.21
C MET A 23 -10.96 -0.17 5.95
N TYR A 24 -10.22 -1.28 5.99
CA TYR A 24 -10.13 -2.28 4.93
C TYR A 24 -11.48 -2.96 4.69
N HIS A 25 -12.21 -3.32 5.76
CA HIS A 25 -13.56 -3.85 5.68
C HIS A 25 -14.49 -2.85 5.01
N VAL A 26 -14.48 -1.59 5.45
CA VAL A 26 -15.29 -0.53 4.83
C VAL A 26 -14.93 -0.32 3.35
N ILE A 27 -13.64 -0.31 3.00
CA ILE A 27 -13.20 -0.19 1.60
C ILE A 27 -13.70 -1.39 0.78
N ARG A 28 -13.58 -2.60 1.30
CA ARG A 28 -14.04 -3.82 0.60
C ARG A 28 -15.55 -3.89 0.47
N GLU A 29 -16.30 -3.48 1.49
CA GLU A 29 -17.77 -3.43 1.46
C GLU A 29 -18.26 -2.37 0.47
N LYS A 30 -17.56 -1.24 0.36
CA LYS A 30 -17.91 -0.12 -0.53
C LYS A 30 -17.30 -0.22 -1.93
N ASP A 31 -16.51 -1.26 -2.22
CA ASP A 31 -15.92 -1.51 -3.54
C ASP A 31 -16.98 -2.02 -4.55
N ASN A 32 -17.93 -1.16 -4.89
CA ASN A 32 -19.02 -1.45 -5.84
C ASN A 32 -18.50 -1.81 -7.25
N TYR A 33 -17.31 -1.34 -7.59
CA TYR A 33 -16.64 -1.62 -8.87
C TYR A 33 -15.91 -2.97 -8.87
N ARG A 34 -15.84 -3.64 -7.72
CA ARG A 34 -15.15 -4.92 -7.50
C ARG A 34 -13.66 -4.88 -7.85
N LEU A 35 -13.02 -3.71 -7.76
CA LEU A 35 -11.59 -3.52 -8.09
C LEU A 35 -10.68 -4.47 -7.30
N PHE A 36 -11.08 -4.84 -6.09
CA PHE A 36 -10.29 -5.68 -5.18
C PHE A 36 -10.87 -7.08 -5.02
N THR A 37 -12.03 -7.36 -5.61
CA THR A 37 -12.78 -8.63 -5.42
C THR A 37 -13.03 -9.41 -6.71
N LYS A 38 -12.87 -8.81 -7.89
CA LYS A 38 -13.25 -9.43 -9.18
C LYS A 38 -12.26 -10.46 -9.71
N ASP A 39 -10.96 -10.23 -9.54
CA ASP A 39 -9.90 -11.02 -10.20
C ASP A 39 -8.91 -11.67 -9.20
N ASN A 40 -9.38 -12.08 -8.01
CA ASN A 40 -8.53 -12.65 -6.93
C ASN A 40 -7.38 -11.75 -6.44
N SER A 41 -7.32 -10.47 -6.83
CA SER A 41 -6.31 -9.53 -6.35
C SER A 41 -6.40 -9.32 -4.83
N GLY A 42 -7.61 -9.37 -4.27
CA GLY A 42 -7.85 -9.45 -2.83
C GLY A 42 -7.13 -8.35 -2.05
N ILE A 43 -6.51 -8.75 -0.93
CA ILE A 43 -5.73 -7.84 -0.08
C ILE A 43 -4.49 -7.28 -0.80
N THR A 44 -3.90 -8.04 -1.73
CA THR A 44 -2.73 -7.60 -2.52
C THR A 44 -3.08 -6.46 -3.47
N GLY A 45 -4.21 -6.55 -4.18
CA GLY A 45 -4.67 -5.49 -5.10
C GLY A 45 -4.96 -4.18 -4.37
N LEU A 46 -5.60 -4.29 -3.20
CA LEU A 46 -5.84 -3.15 -2.33
C LEU A 46 -4.54 -2.54 -1.80
N PHE A 47 -3.58 -3.36 -1.38
CA PHE A 47 -2.27 -2.90 -0.94
C PHE A 47 -1.48 -2.18 -2.04
N ASN A 48 -1.42 -2.72 -3.25
CA ASN A 48 -0.73 -2.11 -4.38
C ASN A 48 -1.35 -0.74 -4.74
N THR A 49 -2.68 -0.66 -4.71
CA THR A 49 -3.41 0.58 -4.96
C THR A 49 -3.13 1.60 -3.86
N ALA A 50 -3.19 1.17 -2.60
CA ALA A 50 -2.89 2.02 -1.46
C ALA A 50 -1.46 2.57 -1.51
N PHE A 51 -0.47 1.71 -1.79
CA PHE A 51 0.91 2.13 -1.98
C PHE A 51 1.02 3.18 -3.07
N SER A 52 0.40 2.95 -4.23
CA SER A 52 0.46 3.89 -5.36
C SER A 52 -0.13 5.26 -4.99
N ILE A 53 -1.25 5.28 -4.24
CA ILE A 53 -1.87 6.50 -3.76
C ILE A 53 -0.95 7.23 -2.78
N GLY A 54 -0.45 6.55 -1.75
CA GLY A 54 0.43 7.20 -0.78
C GLY A 54 1.75 7.67 -1.39
N TYR A 55 2.33 6.88 -2.29
CA TYR A 55 3.50 7.30 -3.05
C TYR A 55 3.18 8.54 -3.90
N HIS A 56 2.04 8.61 -4.58
CA HIS A 56 1.66 9.79 -5.38
C HIS A 56 1.66 11.08 -4.55
N PHE A 57 1.05 11.06 -3.36
CA PHE A 57 1.02 12.22 -2.47
C PHE A 57 2.34 12.52 -1.76
N ASP A 58 3.29 11.58 -1.80
CA ASP A 58 4.54 11.64 -1.02
C ASP A 58 4.29 11.85 0.48
N GLU A 59 3.14 11.39 0.96
CA GLU A 59 2.76 11.46 2.36
C GLU A 59 2.86 10.09 3.01
N GLN A 60 3.26 10.11 4.28
CA GLN A 60 3.50 8.91 5.06
C GLN A 60 2.82 9.06 6.41
N LYS A 61 2.12 8.01 6.83
CA LYS A 61 1.56 7.97 8.18
C LYS A 61 2.31 6.93 9.00
N GLN A 62 2.67 7.32 10.23
CA GLN A 62 3.26 6.37 11.17
C GLN A 62 2.33 5.18 11.38
N ILE A 63 2.93 4.01 11.37
CA ILE A 63 2.27 2.73 11.60
C ILE A 63 2.12 2.55 13.11
N ASP A 64 0.89 2.48 13.62
CA ASP A 64 0.65 1.99 14.98
C ASP A 64 0.92 0.48 15.02
N LYS A 65 2.12 0.09 15.42
CA LYS A 65 2.58 -1.30 15.40
C LYS A 65 1.88 -2.22 16.41
N ASN A 66 1.17 -1.67 17.40
CA ASN A 66 0.67 -2.44 18.54
C ASN A 66 -0.65 -3.17 18.27
N ASN A 67 -1.43 -2.75 17.28
CA ASN A 67 -2.82 -3.17 17.16
C ASN A 67 -3.11 -4.18 16.05
N ALA A 68 -2.14 -4.90 15.52
CA ALA A 68 -2.17 -5.52 14.21
C ALA A 68 -2.88 -6.85 13.91
N ILE A 69 -3.69 -6.89 12.83
CA ILE A 69 -4.47 -8.10 12.51
C ILE A 69 -4.35 -8.59 11.04
N ASN A 70 -4.34 -7.72 10.01
CA ASN A 70 -4.22 -8.18 8.60
C ASN A 70 -2.79 -8.25 8.02
N HIS A 71 -2.53 -9.28 7.20
CA HIS A 71 -1.22 -9.55 6.59
C HIS A 71 -1.29 -9.57 5.06
N VAL A 72 -0.49 -8.73 4.39
CA VAL A 72 -0.06 -9.02 3.03
C VAL A 72 1.25 -9.76 3.13
N ASN A 73 1.26 -11.01 2.67
CA ASN A 73 2.51 -11.74 2.57
C ASN A 73 3.26 -11.22 1.35
N LEU A 74 4.53 -10.80 1.50
CA LEU A 74 5.35 -10.42 0.35
C LEU A 74 5.42 -11.51 -0.74
N VAL A 75 5.25 -12.77 -0.35
CA VAL A 75 5.18 -13.91 -1.30
C VAL A 75 3.91 -13.89 -2.15
N SER A 76 2.82 -13.23 -1.71
CA SER A 76 1.58 -13.07 -2.48
C SER A 76 1.59 -11.85 -3.40
N ILE A 77 2.71 -11.12 -3.49
CA ILE A 77 2.92 -10.02 -4.43
C ILE A 77 3.85 -10.50 -5.53
N ASP A 78 3.43 -10.32 -6.79
CA ASP A 78 4.26 -10.64 -7.95
C ASP A 78 5.63 -9.95 -7.88
N ARG A 79 6.68 -10.67 -8.27
CA ARG A 79 8.05 -10.18 -8.20
C ARG A 79 8.23 -8.83 -8.90
N SER A 80 7.67 -8.68 -10.09
CA SER A 80 7.74 -7.43 -10.87
C SER A 80 7.13 -6.24 -10.12
N VAL A 81 6.05 -6.45 -9.37
CA VAL A 81 5.43 -5.41 -8.55
C VAL A 81 6.32 -5.05 -7.36
N LYS A 82 6.90 -6.05 -6.69
CA LYS A 82 7.87 -5.80 -5.60
C LYS A 82 9.06 -5.00 -6.08
N GLU A 83 9.65 -5.40 -7.20
CA GLU A 83 10.79 -4.70 -7.82
C GLU A 83 10.43 -3.25 -8.15
N LEU A 84 9.24 -2.99 -8.68
CA LEU A 84 8.77 -1.62 -8.93
C LEU A 84 8.64 -0.81 -7.64
N MET A 85 8.04 -1.37 -6.58
CA MET A 85 7.94 -0.71 -5.28
C MET A 85 9.33 -0.37 -4.71
N VAL A 86 10.27 -1.32 -4.78
CA VAL A 86 11.67 -1.13 -4.37
C VAL A 86 12.30 0.02 -5.15
N LEU A 87 12.17 0.04 -6.47
CA LEU A 87 12.72 1.10 -7.32
C LEU A 87 12.13 2.47 -6.96
N LEU A 88 10.82 2.55 -6.75
CA LEU A 88 10.13 3.79 -6.42
C LEU A 88 10.56 4.35 -5.07
N VAL A 89 10.68 3.50 -4.05
CA VAL A 89 11.16 3.90 -2.72
C VAL A 89 12.62 4.33 -2.78
N LEU A 90 13.52 3.53 -3.38
CA LEU A 90 14.94 3.88 -3.47
C LEU A 90 15.20 5.13 -4.32
N LYS A 91 14.32 5.44 -5.28
CA LYS A 91 14.40 6.69 -6.04
C LYS A 91 14.22 7.93 -5.14
N ARG A 92 13.40 7.83 -4.08
CA ARG A 92 13.19 8.91 -3.10
C ARG A 92 14.14 8.85 -1.92
N LYS A 93 14.48 7.64 -1.47
CA LYS A 93 15.31 7.35 -0.29
C LYS A 93 16.50 6.45 -0.66
N PRO A 94 17.46 6.94 -1.46
CA PRO A 94 18.60 6.14 -1.94
C PRO A 94 19.56 5.69 -0.83
N GLU A 95 19.48 6.30 0.35
CA GLU A 95 20.28 5.98 1.53
C GLU A 95 19.88 4.65 2.20
N ILE A 96 18.69 4.12 1.88
CA ILE A 96 18.22 2.85 2.46
C ILE A 96 19.07 1.70 1.93
N ASN A 97 19.73 1.00 2.84
CA ASN A 97 20.58 -0.16 2.55
C ASN A 97 20.08 -1.45 3.20
N ASN A 98 19.03 -1.38 4.03
CA ASN A 98 18.45 -2.48 4.77
C ASN A 98 17.04 -2.78 4.24
N PRO A 99 16.74 -4.03 3.82
CA PRO A 99 15.43 -4.37 3.29
C PRO A 99 14.28 -4.18 4.27
N LYS A 100 14.51 -4.32 5.57
CA LYS A 100 13.47 -4.06 6.58
C LYS A 100 13.03 -2.60 6.57
N ASP A 101 13.98 -1.69 6.42
CA ASP A 101 13.69 -0.25 6.40
C ASP A 101 12.99 0.11 5.10
N LEU A 102 13.42 -0.46 3.95
CA LEU A 102 12.73 -0.28 2.68
C LEU A 102 11.27 -0.73 2.73
N TRP A 103 11.00 -1.92 3.26
CA TRP A 103 9.63 -2.43 3.34
C TRP A 103 8.79 -1.67 4.36
N THR A 104 9.40 -1.14 5.43
CA THR A 104 8.72 -0.20 6.35
C THR A 104 8.26 1.06 5.61
N GLU A 105 9.06 1.59 4.69
CA GLU A 105 8.68 2.73 3.87
C GLU A 105 7.54 2.43 2.90
N VAL A 106 7.59 1.26 2.24
CA VAL A 106 6.48 0.79 1.39
C VAL A 106 5.18 0.72 2.20
N GLU A 107 5.22 0.20 3.42
CA GLU A 107 4.06 0.16 4.30
C GLU A 107 3.55 1.54 4.68
N MET A 108 4.44 2.49 4.98
CA MET A 108 4.05 3.83 5.41
C MET A 108 3.30 4.58 4.30
N TYR A 109 3.71 4.39 3.04
CA TYR A 109 2.97 4.88 1.89
C TYR A 109 1.62 4.15 1.74
N ALA A 110 1.61 2.82 1.81
CA ALA A 110 0.37 2.05 1.71
C ALA A 110 -0.64 2.44 2.81
N GLU A 111 -0.18 2.71 4.02
CA GLU A 111 -1.02 3.12 5.13
C GLU A 111 -1.70 4.47 4.88
N TYR A 112 -0.94 5.43 4.38
CA TYR A 112 -1.50 6.72 3.99
C TYR A 112 -2.56 6.54 2.89
N GLY A 113 -2.26 5.71 1.88
CA GLY A 113 -3.22 5.40 0.81
C GLY A 113 -4.52 4.78 1.31
N ILE A 114 -4.46 3.86 2.29
CA ILE A 114 -5.65 3.30 2.94
C ILE A 114 -6.49 4.40 3.60
N GLN A 115 -5.85 5.36 4.25
CA GLN A 115 -6.56 6.49 4.85
C GLN A 115 -7.24 7.37 3.80
N VAL A 116 -6.55 7.69 2.71
CA VAL A 116 -7.12 8.46 1.60
C VAL A 116 -8.33 7.74 1.01
N MET A 117 -8.19 6.44 0.73
CA MET A 117 -9.29 5.63 0.20
C MET A 117 -10.48 5.60 1.15
N PHE A 118 -10.25 5.30 2.43
CA PHE A 118 -11.30 5.27 3.45
C PHE A 118 -12.04 6.61 3.58
N ASN A 119 -11.29 7.71 3.67
CA ASN A 119 -11.88 9.05 3.76
C ASN A 119 -12.71 9.39 2.53
N SER A 120 -12.25 9.00 1.34
CA SER A 120 -12.99 9.18 0.08
C SER A 120 -14.31 8.41 0.10
N PHE A 121 -14.29 7.15 0.53
CA PHE A 121 -15.50 6.32 0.64
C PHE A 121 -16.49 6.78 1.73
N LYS A 122 -15.98 7.43 2.79
CA LYS A 122 -16.81 8.04 3.84
C LYS A 122 -17.44 9.36 3.39
N GLY A 123 -16.72 10.17 2.61
CA GLY A 123 -17.16 11.50 2.16
C GLY A 123 -18.01 11.51 0.89
N ASN A 124 -17.78 10.58 -0.06
CA ASN A 124 -18.25 10.71 -1.44
C ASN A 124 -19.19 9.60 -1.93
N GLY A 125 -19.97 8.97 -1.04
CA GLY A 125 -21.05 8.05 -1.45
C GLY A 125 -20.58 6.91 -2.35
N ASP A 126 -19.58 6.16 -1.88
CA ASP A 126 -19.02 4.94 -2.50
C ASP A 126 -18.15 5.14 -3.75
N LYS A 127 -17.73 6.37 -4.05
CA LYS A 127 -16.75 6.64 -5.11
C LYS A 127 -15.37 6.94 -4.52
N LEU A 128 -14.36 6.22 -5.00
CA LEU A 128 -12.97 6.64 -4.82
C LEU A 128 -12.71 7.81 -5.75
N VAL A 129 -12.65 9.02 -5.19
CA VAL A 129 -12.41 10.25 -5.94
C VAL A 129 -11.05 10.78 -5.52
N ILE A 130 -10.06 10.66 -6.39
CA ILE A 130 -8.72 11.19 -6.17
C ILE A 130 -8.58 12.43 -7.04
N ASN A 131 -9.16 13.55 -6.59
CA ASN A 131 -9.21 14.80 -7.36
C ASN A 131 -7.81 15.29 -7.79
N SER A 132 -6.77 14.98 -7.02
CA SER A 132 -5.38 15.34 -7.37
C SER A 132 -4.78 14.55 -8.54
N ILE A 133 -5.34 13.39 -8.93
CA ILE A 133 -4.81 12.57 -10.04
C ILE A 133 -5.20 13.16 -11.40
N LEU A 134 -6.28 13.94 -11.48
CA LEU A 134 -6.82 14.47 -12.74
C LEU A 134 -6.57 15.96 -12.93
N GLU A 135 -6.16 16.69 -11.89
CA GLU A 135 -5.97 18.15 -11.93
C GLU A 135 -4.55 18.60 -12.31
N THR A 136 -3.66 17.68 -12.70
CA THR A 136 -2.28 18.01 -13.17
C THR A 136 -1.96 17.57 -14.60
N ASN A 137 -2.97 17.51 -15.49
CA ASN A 137 -2.72 17.46 -16.94
C ASN A 137 -3.00 18.82 -17.59
#